data_AF-A0A968M450-F1
#
_entry.id   AF-A0A968M450-F1
#
_cell.length_a   1.000
_cell.length_b   1.000
_cell.length_c   1.000
_cell.angle_alpha   90.00
_cell.angle_beta   90.00
_cell.angle_gamma   90.00
#
_symmetry.space_group_name_H-M   'P 1'
#
loop_
_entity.id
_entity.type
_entity.pdbx_description
1 polymer ?
#
loop_
_entity_poly.entity_id
_entity_poly.type
_entity_poly.pdbx_seq_one_letter_code
_entity_poly.pdbx_strand_id
1 'polypeptide(L)'
;MSGASRAGYHPRFAMTIGTIAAIVVFTVLIAQNATLLDYIDRDRKQAEAALRQANDQLEQRVAERTAELSQSNLRLQQEISQRQQAEIILQDSEAGFRSLSDSLPIGVFQTNLEGRCLYTNSRWQQITGLTLLESAGEGWARAIHPEDREAVFSEWNRSIQEVRDFSQEFRFLTPQKEVRWVRARAAALRSATGEVIGYVGTDEDITDRKRAEESFHRSQQKLKAIFDNTFQFMGLLTPEGIVLEANRASLRAIAAAPEDVIGQFFWQTPWWRDSPDAQIQLKQAIQQAATGQICPL
;
A
#
# COMPACT_ATOMS: atom_id res chain seq x y z
N MET A 1 21.59 -52.56 134.70
CA MET A 1 21.57 -51.17 135.18
C MET A 1 22.21 -50.32 134.10
N SER A 2 21.45 -49.75 133.16
CA SER A 2 20.90 -48.38 133.22
C SER A 2 21.99 -47.35 133.57
N GLY A 3 22.32 -46.35 132.75
CA GLY A 3 21.45 -45.58 131.86
C GLY A 3 22.26 -44.74 130.88
N ALA A 4 21.62 -44.46 129.76
CA ALA A 4 22.07 -43.61 128.68
C ALA A 4 22.03 -42.13 129.08
N SER A 5 23.02 -41.34 128.64
CA SER A 5 22.93 -39.88 128.62
C SER A 5 23.08 -39.39 127.17
N ARG A 6 21.92 -39.13 126.56
CA ARG A 6 21.78 -38.36 125.32
C ARG A 6 22.13 -36.90 125.63
N ALA A 7 23.33 -36.46 125.26
CA ALA A 7 23.68 -35.05 125.18
C ALA A 7 23.02 -34.45 123.92
N GLY A 8 22.13 -33.49 124.16
CA GLY A 8 21.15 -32.99 123.20
C GLY A 8 21.76 -32.21 122.05
N TYR A 9 21.38 -32.63 120.85
CA TYR A 9 21.26 -31.75 119.69
C TYR A 9 20.42 -30.53 120.10
N HIS A 10 21.04 -29.38 120.29
CA HIS A 10 20.37 -28.16 120.73
C HIS A 10 19.68 -27.51 119.51
N PRO A 11 18.33 -27.51 119.42
CA PRO A 11 17.61 -27.09 118.22
C PRO A 11 17.71 -25.59 117.93
N ARG A 12 18.30 -24.79 118.83
CA ARG A 12 18.36 -23.32 118.72
C ARG A 12 19.45 -22.80 117.79
N PHE A 13 20.59 -23.47 117.62
CA PHE A 13 21.67 -22.98 116.72
C PHE A 13 21.43 -23.30 115.24
N ALA A 14 20.84 -24.46 114.93
CA ALA A 14 20.44 -24.81 113.56
C ALA A 14 19.29 -23.91 113.04
N MET A 15 18.41 -23.47 113.95
CA MET A 15 17.29 -22.58 113.62
C MET A 15 17.77 -21.17 113.23
N THR A 16 18.77 -20.61 113.92
CA THR A 16 19.33 -19.27 113.61
C THR A 16 20.10 -19.24 112.29
N ILE A 17 20.90 -20.27 112.00
CA ILE A 17 21.64 -20.38 110.73
C ILE A 17 20.67 -20.59 109.55
N GLY A 18 19.63 -21.41 109.72
CA GLY A 18 18.59 -21.61 108.70
C GLY A 18 17.78 -20.34 108.41
N THR A 19 17.53 -19.52 109.44
CA THR A 19 16.81 -18.23 109.28
C THR A 19 17.65 -17.19 108.56
N ILE A 20 18.95 -17.07 108.88
CA ILE A 20 19.88 -16.17 108.18
C ILE A 20 20.08 -16.62 106.72
N ALA A 21 20.24 -17.93 106.48
CA ALA A 21 20.35 -18.48 105.12
C ALA A 21 19.08 -18.22 104.29
N ALA A 22 17.89 -18.36 104.88
CA ALA A 22 16.62 -18.04 104.22
C ALA A 22 16.49 -16.55 103.89
N ILE A 23 16.91 -15.65 104.79
CA ILE A 23 16.92 -14.20 104.54
C ILE A 23 17.90 -13.86 103.40
N VAL A 24 19.11 -14.41 103.41
CA VAL A 24 20.10 -14.19 102.34
C VAL A 24 19.57 -14.67 100.99
N VAL A 25 19.04 -15.90 100.92
CA VAL A 25 18.43 -16.44 99.69
C VAL A 25 17.28 -15.55 99.21
N PHE A 26 16.40 -15.11 100.11
CA PHE A 26 15.28 -14.23 99.76
C PHE A 26 15.74 -12.86 99.25
N THR A 27 16.75 -12.25 99.88
CA THR A 27 17.33 -10.97 99.41
C THR A 27 18.04 -11.10 98.06
N VAL A 28 18.74 -12.20 97.82
CA VAL A 28 19.36 -12.49 96.52
C VAL A 28 18.30 -12.69 95.45
N LEU A 29 17.20 -13.40 95.75
CA LEU A 29 16.09 -13.61 94.82
C LEU A 29 15.38 -12.30 94.46
N ILE A 30 15.18 -11.41 95.45
CA ILE A 30 14.62 -10.07 95.22
C ILE A 30 15.56 -9.24 94.33
N ALA A 31 16.86 -9.26 94.60
CA ALA A 31 17.83 -8.55 93.77
C ALA A 31 17.89 -9.11 92.34
N GLN A 32 17.86 -10.44 92.17
CA GLN A 32 17.79 -11.11 90.87
C GLN A 32 16.51 -10.73 90.11
N ASN A 33 15.35 -10.75 90.76
CA ASN A 33 14.08 -10.34 90.15
C ASN A 33 14.08 -8.86 89.77
N ALA A 34 14.65 -7.97 90.59
CA ALA A 34 14.78 -6.55 90.27
C ALA A 34 15.69 -6.32 89.06
N THR A 35 16.81 -7.05 88.95
CA THR A 35 17.68 -6.99 87.76
C THR A 35 17.04 -7.57 86.51
N LEU A 36 16.23 -8.63 86.64
CA LEU A 36 15.51 -9.23 85.52
C LEU A 36 14.41 -8.29 84.99
N LEU A 37 13.69 -7.61 85.89
CA LEU A 37 12.70 -6.58 85.53
C LEU A 37 13.33 -5.37 84.84
N ASP A 38 14.48 -4.87 85.32
CA ASP A 38 15.20 -3.77 84.67
C ASP A 38 15.75 -4.20 83.29
N TYR A 39 16.22 -5.45 83.17
CA TYR A 39 16.64 -6.02 81.89
C TYR A 39 15.47 -6.08 80.88
N ILE A 40 14.32 -6.63 81.30
CA ILE A 40 13.12 -6.73 80.44
C ILE A 40 12.61 -5.35 80.02
N ASP A 41 12.60 -4.35 80.91
CA ASP A 41 12.14 -3.00 80.55
C ASP A 41 13.13 -2.27 79.62
N ARG A 42 14.44 -2.49 79.77
CA ARG A 42 15.44 -2.00 78.80
C ARG A 42 15.29 -2.66 77.44
N ASP A 43 15.14 -3.98 77.40
CA ASP A 43 15.01 -4.75 76.15
C ASP A 43 13.72 -4.37 75.42
N ARG A 44 12.60 -4.20 76.15
CA ARG A 44 11.34 -3.67 75.59
C ARG A 44 11.52 -2.26 75.02
N LYS A 45 12.18 -1.35 75.74
CA LYS A 45 12.43 0.02 75.24
C LYS A 45 13.33 0.03 73.99
N GLN A 46 14.33 -0.85 73.93
CA GLN A 46 15.16 -1.02 72.73
C GLN A 46 14.35 -1.57 71.56
N ALA A 47 13.50 -2.58 71.79
CA ALA A 47 12.62 -3.14 70.76
C ALA A 47 11.59 -2.09 70.25
N GLU A 48 11.00 -1.29 71.14
CA GLU A 48 10.08 -0.21 70.79
C GLU A 48 10.77 0.90 69.98
N ALA A 49 12.00 1.28 70.35
CA ALA A 49 12.79 2.24 69.60
C ALA A 49 13.18 1.71 68.21
N ALA A 50 13.59 0.44 68.12
CA ALA A 50 13.91 -0.21 66.85
C ALA A 50 12.69 -0.34 65.93
N LEU A 51 11.52 -0.70 66.49
CA LEU A 51 10.27 -0.78 65.74
C LEU A 51 9.86 0.60 65.23
N ARG A 52 9.98 1.64 66.05
CA ARG A 52 9.68 3.02 65.65
C ARG A 52 10.60 3.47 64.52
N GLN A 53 11.90 3.23 64.64
CA GLN A 53 12.86 3.54 63.59
C GLN A 53 12.57 2.78 62.29
N ALA A 54 12.23 1.50 62.37
CA ALA A 54 11.87 0.69 61.21
C ALA A 54 10.58 1.18 60.54
N ASN A 55 9.58 1.59 61.33
CA ASN A 55 8.33 2.15 60.80
C ASN A 55 8.58 3.49 60.11
N ASP A 56 9.36 4.39 60.71
CA ASP A 56 9.71 5.68 60.11
C ASP A 56 10.48 5.49 58.78
N GLN A 57 11.41 4.53 58.72
CA GLN A 57 12.11 4.17 57.49
C GLN A 57 11.19 3.57 56.42
N LEU A 58 10.21 2.76 56.84
CA LEU A 58 9.22 2.18 55.93
C LEU A 58 8.33 3.27 55.35
N GLU A 59 7.81 4.17 56.17
CA GLU A 59 6.98 5.30 55.75
C GLU A 59 7.73 6.20 54.76
N GLN A 60 9.01 6.49 55.04
CA GLN A 60 9.87 7.24 54.11
C GLN A 60 10.02 6.51 52.77
N ARG A 61 10.36 5.21 52.78
CA ARG A 61 10.48 4.43 51.53
C ARG A 61 9.17 4.34 50.76
N VAL A 62 8.04 4.20 51.45
CA VAL A 62 6.71 4.18 50.83
C VAL A 62 6.41 5.52 50.18
N ALA A 63 6.69 6.64 50.86
CA ALA A 63 6.51 7.98 50.30
C ALA A 63 7.39 8.21 49.06
N GLU A 64 8.68 7.86 49.13
CA GLU A 64 9.63 7.96 48.01
C GLU A 64 9.16 7.12 46.81
N ARG A 65 8.83 5.85 47.03
CA ARG A 65 8.34 4.96 45.97
C ARG A 65 7.00 5.39 45.38
N THR A 66 6.10 5.92 46.21
CA THR A 66 4.80 6.42 45.73
C THR A 66 5.00 7.66 44.86
N ALA A 67 5.92 8.55 45.22
CA ALA A 67 6.27 9.71 44.41
C ALA A 67 6.92 9.30 43.07
N GLU A 68 7.89 8.37 43.09
CA GLU A 68 8.49 7.81 41.88
C GLU A 68 7.44 7.18 40.95
N LEU A 69 6.54 6.37 41.52
CA LEU A 69 5.49 5.71 40.76
C LEU A 69 4.48 6.72 40.18
N SER A 70 4.11 7.74 40.95
CA SER A 70 3.22 8.81 40.48
C SER A 70 3.85 9.59 39.31
N GLN A 71 5.14 9.90 39.40
CA GLN A 71 5.88 10.57 38.33
C GLN A 71 5.97 9.69 37.07
N SER A 72 6.28 8.40 37.24
CA SER A 72 6.31 7.44 36.14
C SER A 72 4.95 7.29 35.45
N ASN A 73 3.87 7.19 36.24
CA ASN A 73 2.51 7.14 35.73
C ASN A 73 2.15 8.38 34.90
N LEU A 74 2.52 9.58 35.37
CA LEU A 74 2.26 10.81 34.63
C LEU A 74 3.01 10.82 33.29
N ARG A 75 4.28 10.39 33.27
CA ARG A 75 5.06 10.26 32.03
C ARG A 75 4.43 9.27 31.06
N LEU A 76 3.99 8.10 31.55
CA LEU A 76 3.33 7.09 30.72
C LEU A 76 2.01 7.60 30.15
N GLN A 77 1.21 8.32 30.94
CA GLN A 77 -0.03 8.94 30.46
C GLN A 77 0.23 9.96 29.34
N GLN A 78 1.29 10.77 29.48
CA GLN A 78 1.70 11.71 28.43
C GLN A 78 2.14 10.97 27.15
N GLU A 79 2.96 9.92 27.26
CA GLU A 79 3.42 9.15 26.10
C GLU A 79 2.25 8.43 25.40
N ILE A 80 1.32 7.84 26.15
CA ILE A 80 0.11 7.21 25.60
C ILE A 80 -0.73 8.24 24.84
N SER A 81 -0.96 9.42 25.42
CA SER A 81 -1.72 10.49 24.77
C SER A 81 -1.05 10.96 23.46
N GLN A 82 0.27 11.11 23.46
CA GLN A 82 1.03 11.47 22.26
C GLN A 82 0.94 10.39 21.18
N ARG A 83 1.10 9.12 21.55
CA ARG A 83 0.98 7.99 20.61
C ARG A 83 -0.43 7.90 20.01
N GLN A 84 -1.47 8.05 20.83
CA GLN A 84 -2.86 8.05 20.37
C GLN A 84 -3.12 9.19 19.37
N GLN A 85 -2.62 10.39 19.65
CA GLN A 85 -2.80 11.51 18.73
C GLN A 85 -2.07 11.27 17.40
N ALA A 86 -0.85 10.72 17.43
CA ALA A 86 -0.10 10.37 16.23
C ALA A 86 -0.79 9.26 15.42
N GLU A 87 -1.36 8.27 16.10
CA GLU A 87 -2.12 7.19 15.46
C GLU A 87 -3.38 7.71 14.76
N ILE A 88 -4.14 8.61 15.40
CA ILE A 88 -5.31 9.24 14.78
C ILE A 88 -4.91 10.02 13.52
N ILE A 89 -3.87 10.86 13.60
CA ILE A 89 -3.39 11.64 12.46
C ILE A 89 -2.98 10.71 11.30
N LEU A 90 -2.30 9.60 11.62
CA LEU A 90 -1.89 8.63 10.61
C LEU A 90 -3.10 7.93 9.98
N GLN A 91 -4.06 7.49 10.78
CA GLN A 91 -5.29 6.85 10.31
C GLN A 91 -6.11 7.78 9.42
N ASP A 92 -6.28 9.04 9.82
CA ASP A 92 -6.98 10.05 9.02
C ASP A 92 -6.26 10.33 7.69
N SER A 93 -4.93 10.42 7.72
CA SER A 93 -4.12 10.59 6.51
C SER A 93 -4.22 9.38 5.58
N GLU A 94 -4.20 8.16 6.12
CA GLU A 94 -4.32 6.93 5.34
C GLU A 94 -5.72 6.79 4.73
N ALA A 95 -6.76 7.10 5.51
CA ALA A 95 -8.15 7.11 5.04
C ALA A 95 -8.36 8.15 3.92
N GLY A 96 -7.80 9.36 4.10
CA GLY A 96 -7.83 10.41 3.08
C GLY A 96 -7.13 9.99 1.79
N PHE A 97 -5.94 9.40 1.90
CA PHE A 97 -5.20 8.86 0.74
C PHE A 97 -6.01 7.78 0.00
N ARG A 98 -6.55 6.79 0.73
CA ARG A 98 -7.36 5.71 0.14
C ARG A 98 -8.60 6.27 -0.56
N SER A 99 -9.32 7.19 0.08
CA SER A 99 -10.52 7.80 -0.49
C SER A 99 -10.22 8.58 -1.78
N LEU A 100 -9.15 9.39 -1.79
CA LEU A 100 -8.72 10.11 -2.98
C LEU A 100 -8.35 9.13 -4.11
N SER A 101 -7.50 8.15 -3.80
CA SER A 101 -7.07 7.12 -4.72
C SER A 101 -8.24 6.33 -5.31
N ASP A 102 -9.24 5.94 -4.51
CA ASP A 102 -10.43 5.20 -4.96
C ASP A 102 -11.42 6.04 -5.76
N SER A 103 -11.42 7.37 -5.59
CA SER A 103 -12.27 8.28 -6.37
C SER A 103 -11.80 8.47 -7.82
N LEU A 104 -10.54 8.10 -8.11
CA LEU A 104 -9.96 8.27 -9.44
C LEU A 104 -10.51 7.21 -10.41
N PRO A 105 -10.85 7.59 -11.66
CA PRO A 105 -11.31 6.65 -12.69
C PRO A 105 -10.15 5.82 -13.30
N ILE A 106 -8.97 5.84 -12.68
CA ILE A 106 -7.76 5.13 -13.11
C ILE A 106 -7.31 4.15 -12.02
N GLY A 107 -6.78 2.99 -12.43
CA GLY A 107 -6.16 2.06 -11.49
C GLY A 107 -4.90 2.70 -10.91
N VAL A 108 -4.71 2.63 -9.59
CA VAL A 108 -3.49 3.12 -8.91
C VAL A 108 -2.84 1.93 -8.21
N PHE A 109 -1.52 1.83 -8.34
CA PHE A 109 -0.74 0.83 -7.63
C PHE A 109 0.53 1.43 -7.03
N GLN A 110 1.04 0.78 -6.00
CA GLN A 110 2.33 1.11 -5.39
C GLN A 110 3.16 -0.16 -5.23
N THR A 111 4.46 -0.07 -5.49
CA THR A 111 5.41 -1.16 -5.27
C THR A 111 6.53 -0.74 -4.34
N ASN A 112 7.22 -1.73 -3.77
CA ASN A 112 8.51 -1.53 -3.13
C ASN A 112 9.64 -1.37 -4.17
N LEU A 113 10.89 -1.33 -3.71
CA LEU A 113 12.09 -1.19 -4.55
C LEU A 113 12.34 -2.38 -5.48
N GLU A 114 11.91 -3.58 -5.10
CA GLU A 114 12.03 -4.78 -5.93
C GLU A 114 10.86 -4.95 -6.91
N GLY A 115 9.97 -3.96 -7.01
CA GLY A 115 8.79 -4.03 -7.90
C GLY A 115 7.68 -4.94 -7.38
N ARG A 116 7.70 -5.32 -6.09
CA ARG A 116 6.62 -6.06 -5.44
C ARG A 116 5.48 -5.12 -5.08
N CYS A 117 4.26 -5.47 -5.47
CA CYS A 117 3.06 -4.69 -5.20
C CYS A 117 2.73 -4.65 -3.70
N LEU A 118 2.52 -3.44 -3.19
CA LEU A 118 2.16 -3.13 -1.80
C LEU A 118 0.72 -2.63 -1.67
N TYR A 119 0.22 -1.93 -2.68
CA TYR A 119 -1.11 -1.31 -2.66
C TYR A 119 -1.71 -1.27 -4.06
N THR A 120 -3.02 -1.45 -4.14
CA THR A 120 -3.86 -1.24 -5.33
C THR A 120 -5.18 -0.61 -4.91
N ASN A 121 -5.64 0.40 -5.66
CA ASN A 121 -6.94 1.02 -5.42
C ASN A 121 -8.09 0.15 -5.96
N SER A 122 -9.31 0.53 -5.61
CA SER A 122 -10.54 -0.16 -6.02
C SER A 122 -10.67 -0.23 -7.54
N ARG A 123 -10.26 0.83 -8.26
CA ARG A 123 -10.34 0.86 -9.72
C ARG A 123 -9.40 -0.14 -10.37
N TRP A 124 -8.17 -0.28 -9.87
CA TRP A 124 -7.21 -1.28 -10.34
C TRP A 124 -7.77 -2.69 -10.16
N GLN A 125 -8.35 -2.97 -8.99
CA GLN A 125 -8.97 -4.26 -8.69
C GLN A 125 -10.18 -4.55 -9.60
N GLN A 126 -10.96 -3.55 -9.98
CA GLN A 126 -12.04 -3.69 -10.97
C GLN A 126 -11.50 -4.00 -12.37
N ILE A 127 -10.42 -3.33 -12.79
CA ILE A 127 -9.78 -3.52 -14.10
C ILE A 127 -9.18 -4.92 -14.23
N THR A 128 -8.51 -5.42 -13.19
CA THR A 128 -7.83 -6.73 -13.25
C THR A 128 -8.70 -7.89 -12.78
N GLY A 129 -9.69 -7.63 -11.93
CA GLY A 129 -10.47 -8.65 -11.24
C GLY A 129 -9.73 -9.33 -10.09
N LEU A 130 -8.56 -8.82 -9.69
CA LEU A 130 -7.78 -9.32 -8.56
C LEU A 130 -7.97 -8.43 -7.34
N THR A 131 -8.04 -9.05 -6.17
CA THR A 131 -8.03 -8.34 -4.88
C THR A 131 -6.64 -7.80 -4.54
N LEU A 132 -6.58 -6.90 -3.55
CA LEU A 132 -5.30 -6.43 -2.99
C LEU A 132 -4.41 -7.60 -2.53
N LEU A 133 -5.00 -8.60 -1.85
CA LEU A 133 -4.25 -9.75 -1.34
C LEU A 133 -3.69 -10.62 -2.48
N GLU A 134 -4.46 -10.81 -3.55
CA GLU A 134 -4.03 -11.60 -4.71
C GLU A 134 -3.00 -10.89 -5.58
N SER A 135 -3.01 -9.55 -5.59
CA SER A 135 -2.08 -8.72 -6.36
C SER A 135 -0.78 -8.41 -5.60
N ALA A 136 -0.78 -8.55 -4.27
CA ALA A 136 0.38 -8.30 -3.43
C ALA A 136 1.61 -9.11 -3.85
N GLY A 137 2.81 -8.56 -3.59
CA GLY A 137 4.05 -9.20 -3.97
C GLY A 137 4.22 -9.25 -5.49
N GLU A 138 4.37 -10.45 -6.05
CA GLU A 138 4.42 -10.70 -7.49
C GLU A 138 3.06 -11.07 -8.09
N GLY A 139 1.99 -11.06 -7.28
CA GLY A 139 0.67 -11.53 -7.68
C GLY A 139 0.04 -10.73 -8.83
N TRP A 140 0.34 -9.43 -8.92
CA TRP A 140 -0.12 -8.53 -9.99
C TRP A 140 0.25 -9.04 -11.39
N ALA A 141 1.37 -9.74 -11.54
CA ALA A 141 1.81 -10.26 -12.83
C ALA A 141 0.86 -11.31 -13.44
N ARG A 142 0.03 -11.94 -12.61
CA ARG A 142 -0.99 -12.90 -13.06
C ARG A 142 -2.07 -12.24 -13.90
N ALA A 143 -2.34 -10.96 -13.64
CA ALA A 143 -3.29 -10.16 -14.42
C ALA A 143 -2.76 -9.87 -15.82
N ILE A 144 -1.45 -9.86 -16.07
CA ILE A 144 -0.89 -9.58 -17.39
C ILE A 144 -1.18 -10.74 -18.34
N HIS A 145 -1.62 -10.42 -19.55
CA HIS A 145 -1.82 -11.38 -20.62
C HIS A 145 -0.51 -12.17 -20.88
N PRO A 146 -0.56 -13.51 -21.03
CA PRO A 146 0.65 -14.34 -21.12
C PRO A 146 1.66 -13.89 -22.19
N GLU A 147 1.18 -13.42 -23.34
CA GLU A 147 2.02 -12.91 -24.44
C GLU A 147 2.75 -11.61 -24.11
N ASP A 148 2.22 -10.80 -23.20
CA ASP A 148 2.77 -9.46 -22.89
C ASP A 148 3.71 -9.50 -21.67
N ARG A 149 3.68 -10.58 -20.87
CA ARG A 149 4.41 -10.70 -19.59
C ARG A 149 5.89 -10.43 -19.74
N GLU A 150 6.56 -11.09 -20.68
CA GLU A 150 8.00 -10.97 -20.85
C GLU A 150 8.42 -9.53 -21.18
N ALA A 151 7.70 -8.90 -22.11
CA ALA A 151 7.96 -7.52 -22.51
C ALA A 151 7.72 -6.54 -21.37
N VAL A 152 6.63 -6.72 -20.60
CA VAL A 152 6.31 -5.87 -19.44
C VAL A 152 7.34 -6.02 -18.34
N PHE A 153 7.71 -7.25 -17.99
CA PHE A 153 8.73 -7.48 -16.96
C PHE A 153 10.10 -6.95 -17.35
N SER A 154 10.50 -7.12 -18.61
CA SER A 154 11.78 -6.60 -19.11
C SER A 154 11.83 -5.07 -18.98
N GLU A 155 10.78 -4.39 -19.44
CA GLU A 155 10.70 -2.93 -19.37
C GLU A 155 10.56 -2.41 -17.94
N TRP A 156 9.82 -3.12 -17.09
CA TRP A 156 9.69 -2.81 -15.68
C TRP A 156 11.03 -2.90 -14.95
N ASN A 157 11.74 -4.02 -15.11
CA ASN A 157 13.06 -4.22 -14.52
C ASN A 157 14.08 -3.17 -15.01
N ARG A 158 14.04 -2.83 -16.29
CA ARG A 158 14.87 -1.76 -16.86
C ARG A 158 14.55 -0.41 -16.21
N SER A 159 13.28 -0.09 -16.05
CA SER A 159 12.83 1.16 -15.40
C SER A 159 13.29 1.25 -13.95
N ILE A 160 13.28 0.12 -13.23
CA ILE A 160 13.80 0.03 -11.85
C ILE A 160 15.32 0.24 -11.82
N GLN A 161 16.08 -0.44 -12.68
CA GLN A 161 17.55 -0.36 -12.71
C GLN A 161 18.04 1.04 -13.10
N GLU A 162 17.37 1.68 -14.04
CA GLU A 162 17.73 3.00 -14.56
C GLU A 162 17.10 4.15 -13.75
N VAL A 163 16.21 3.84 -12.79
CA VAL A 163 15.44 4.82 -12.01
C VAL A 163 14.72 5.82 -12.91
N ARG A 164 14.01 5.31 -13.91
CA ARG A 164 13.23 6.11 -14.87
C ARG A 164 11.76 5.74 -14.84
N ASP A 165 10.97 6.61 -15.47
CA ASP A 165 9.55 6.36 -15.63
C ASP A 165 9.30 5.15 -16.53
N PHE A 166 8.40 4.28 -16.07
CA PHE A 166 7.82 3.20 -16.84
C PHE A 166 6.61 3.73 -17.61
N SER A 167 6.48 3.38 -18.89
CA SER A 167 5.29 3.70 -19.68
C SER A 167 5.09 2.69 -20.80
N GLN A 168 4.02 1.90 -20.74
CA GLN A 168 3.74 0.88 -21.75
C GLN A 168 2.23 0.65 -21.90
N GLU A 169 1.79 0.30 -23.11
CA GLU A 169 0.45 -0.23 -23.37
C GLU A 169 0.54 -1.75 -23.49
N PHE A 170 -0.28 -2.48 -22.73
CA PHE A 170 -0.34 -3.94 -22.78
C PHE A 170 -1.72 -4.45 -22.36
N ARG A 171 -1.92 -5.76 -22.40
CA ARG A 171 -3.19 -6.40 -22.08
C ARG A 171 -3.17 -6.99 -20.67
N PHE A 172 -4.21 -6.70 -19.90
CA PHE A 172 -4.63 -7.54 -18.80
C PHE A 172 -5.58 -8.64 -19.29
N LEU A 173 -5.56 -9.77 -18.59
CA LEU A 173 -6.47 -10.90 -18.72
C LEU A 173 -7.12 -11.15 -17.37
N THR A 174 -8.41 -10.84 -17.26
CA THR A 174 -9.16 -11.04 -16.01
C THR A 174 -9.37 -12.52 -15.72
N PRO A 175 -9.70 -12.91 -14.47
CA PRO A 175 -10.09 -14.28 -14.14
C PRO A 175 -11.26 -14.82 -15.00
N GLN A 176 -12.12 -13.93 -15.49
CA GLN A 176 -13.23 -14.23 -16.41
C GLN A 176 -12.80 -14.35 -17.87
N LYS A 177 -11.50 -14.33 -18.16
CA LYS A 177 -10.89 -14.37 -19.50
C LYS A 177 -11.24 -13.17 -20.39
N GLU A 178 -11.59 -12.03 -19.79
CA GLU A 178 -11.77 -10.78 -20.53
C GLU A 178 -10.40 -10.13 -20.76
N VAL A 179 -10.14 -9.71 -21.99
CA VAL A 179 -8.95 -8.94 -22.34
C VAL A 179 -9.25 -7.45 -22.17
N ARG A 180 -8.45 -6.76 -21.35
CA ARG A 180 -8.50 -5.31 -21.20
C ARG A 180 -7.18 -4.69 -21.60
N TRP A 181 -7.22 -3.71 -22.47
CA TRP A 181 -6.05 -2.93 -22.82
C TRP A 181 -5.83 -1.86 -21.77
N VAL A 182 -4.62 -1.80 -21.24
CA VAL A 182 -4.22 -0.78 -20.29
C VAL A 182 -3.03 0.01 -20.79
N ARG A 183 -3.00 1.29 -20.43
CA ARG A 183 -1.81 2.11 -20.48
C ARG A 183 -1.30 2.29 -19.06
N ALA A 184 -0.20 1.62 -18.77
CA ALA A 184 0.46 1.66 -17.50
C ALA A 184 1.55 2.74 -17.51
N ARG A 185 1.60 3.53 -16.44
CA ARG A 185 2.69 4.48 -16.18
C ARG A 185 3.12 4.38 -14.73
N ALA A 186 4.41 4.45 -14.45
CA ALA A 186 4.87 4.51 -13.07
C ALA A 186 6.14 5.35 -12.95
N ALA A 187 6.29 6.00 -11.80
CA ALA A 187 7.42 6.84 -11.46
C ALA A 187 7.99 6.46 -10.09
N ALA A 188 9.26 6.78 -9.88
CA ALA A 188 9.95 6.53 -8.62
C ALA A 188 9.31 7.33 -7.48
N LEU A 189 8.88 6.64 -6.43
CA LEU A 189 8.43 7.25 -5.19
C LEU A 189 9.65 7.55 -4.31
N ARG A 190 9.76 8.80 -3.85
CA ARG A 190 10.91 9.27 -3.07
C ARG A 190 10.52 9.62 -1.64
N SER A 191 11.41 9.33 -0.70
CA SER A 191 11.30 9.78 0.69
C SER A 191 11.51 11.29 0.80
N ALA A 192 11.31 11.83 2.01
CA ALA A 192 11.64 13.21 2.33
C ALA A 192 13.14 13.55 2.15
N THR A 193 14.03 12.55 2.16
CA THR A 193 15.48 12.72 1.93
C THR A 193 15.86 12.62 0.45
N GLY A 194 14.90 12.33 -0.44
CA GLY A 194 15.11 12.17 -1.89
C GLY A 194 15.49 10.76 -2.33
N GLU A 195 15.69 9.83 -1.38
CA GLU A 195 15.96 8.42 -1.65
C GLU A 195 14.74 7.75 -2.26
N VAL A 196 14.95 6.88 -3.25
CA VAL A 196 13.86 6.08 -3.81
C VAL A 196 13.44 5.05 -2.77
N ILE A 197 12.14 4.96 -2.50
CA ILE A 197 11.54 4.03 -1.53
C ILE A 197 10.56 3.04 -2.18
N GLY A 198 10.33 3.19 -3.48
CA GLY A 198 9.45 2.34 -4.26
C GLY A 198 9.00 3.02 -5.53
N TYR A 199 7.89 2.56 -6.09
CA TYR A 199 7.28 3.15 -7.28
C TYR A 199 5.79 3.33 -7.07
N VAL A 200 5.24 4.37 -7.68
CA VAL A 200 3.79 4.60 -7.75
C VAL A 200 3.40 4.70 -9.21
N GLY A 201 2.31 4.03 -9.57
CA GLY A 201 1.88 3.96 -10.94
C GLY A 201 0.38 3.94 -11.10
N THR A 202 -0.02 4.08 -12.35
CA THR A 202 -1.40 4.15 -12.78
C THR A 202 -1.64 3.26 -13.99
N ASP A 203 -2.77 2.56 -14.00
CA ASP A 203 -3.26 1.76 -15.11
C ASP A 203 -4.57 2.35 -15.65
N GLU A 204 -4.47 3.02 -16.81
CA GLU A 204 -5.61 3.56 -17.54
C GLU A 204 -6.21 2.49 -18.43
N ASP A 205 -7.49 2.15 -18.24
CA ASP A 205 -8.22 1.27 -19.16
C ASP A 205 -8.48 2.01 -20.49
N ILE A 206 -7.83 1.53 -21.54
CA ILE A 206 -7.93 2.06 -22.91
C ILE A 206 -8.61 1.05 -23.85
N THR A 207 -9.35 0.09 -23.30
CA THR A 207 -10.02 -0.97 -24.07
C THR A 207 -11.00 -0.40 -25.08
N ASP A 208 -11.84 0.55 -24.67
CA ASP A 208 -12.83 1.16 -25.56
C ASP A 208 -12.17 1.95 -26.70
N ARG A 209 -11.05 2.63 -26.41
CA ARG A 209 -10.24 3.30 -27.43
C ARG A 209 -9.71 2.30 -28.45
N LYS A 210 -9.12 1.20 -28.00
CA LYS A 210 -8.58 0.15 -28.88
C LYS A 210 -9.68 -0.52 -29.72
N ARG A 211 -10.85 -0.79 -29.13
CA ARG A 211 -12.02 -1.33 -29.85
C ARG A 211 -12.54 -0.36 -30.91
N ALA A 212 -12.57 0.94 -30.60
CA ALA A 212 -12.97 1.96 -31.55
C ALA A 212 -11.99 2.06 -32.73
N GLU A 213 -10.68 2.05 -32.45
CA GLU A 213 -9.62 2.04 -33.46
C GLU A 213 -9.73 0.80 -34.36
N GLU A 214 -9.89 -0.39 -33.78
CA GLU A 214 -10.04 -1.64 -34.54
C GLU A 214 -11.30 -1.66 -35.40
N SER A 215 -12.43 -1.20 -34.84
CA SER A 215 -13.70 -1.09 -35.59
C SER A 215 -13.59 -0.10 -36.76
N PHE A 216 -12.90 1.03 -36.56
CA PHE A 216 -12.63 1.99 -37.61
C PHE A 216 -11.77 1.38 -38.72
N HIS A 217 -10.65 0.74 -38.37
CA HIS A 217 -9.79 0.07 -39.33
C HIS A 217 -10.50 -1.05 -40.09
N ARG A 218 -11.31 -1.86 -39.40
CA ARG A 218 -12.10 -2.93 -40.03
C ARG A 218 -13.14 -2.37 -40.99
N SER A 219 -13.78 -1.25 -40.63
CA SER A 219 -14.73 -0.57 -41.50
C SER A 219 -14.06 0.00 -42.74
N GLN A 220 -12.90 0.64 -42.60
CA GLN A 220 -12.08 1.13 -43.72
C GLN A 220 -11.66 -0.01 -44.66
N GLN A 221 -11.17 -1.12 -44.11
CA GLN A 221 -10.79 -2.30 -44.90
C GLN A 221 -11.99 -2.91 -45.63
N LYS A 222 -13.15 -2.99 -44.97
CA LYS A 222 -14.38 -3.50 -45.58
C LYS A 222 -14.87 -2.61 -46.72
N LEU A 223 -14.89 -1.28 -46.52
CA LEU A 223 -15.25 -0.32 -47.56
C LEU A 223 -14.30 -0.40 -48.74
N LYS A 224 -12.98 -0.43 -48.50
CA LYS A 224 -11.97 -0.60 -49.53
C LYS A 224 -12.15 -1.91 -50.31
N ALA A 225 -12.41 -3.02 -49.62
CA ALA A 225 -12.66 -4.30 -50.26
C ALA A 225 -13.93 -4.29 -51.12
N ILE A 226 -15.01 -3.64 -50.69
CA ILE A 226 -16.23 -3.48 -51.48
C ILE A 226 -15.96 -2.62 -52.71
N PHE A 227 -15.31 -1.46 -52.53
CA PHE A 227 -14.93 -0.55 -53.62
C PHE A 227 -14.11 -1.30 -54.68
N ASP A 228 -13.04 -1.98 -54.26
CA ASP A 228 -12.09 -2.66 -55.15
C ASP A 228 -12.65 -3.92 -55.82
N ASN A 229 -13.59 -4.65 -55.20
CA ASN A 229 -14.11 -5.91 -55.77
C ASN A 229 -15.47 -5.79 -56.46
N THR A 230 -16.06 -4.59 -56.51
CA THR A 230 -17.28 -4.34 -57.29
C THR A 230 -16.97 -4.30 -58.79
N PHE A 231 -17.83 -4.91 -59.62
CA PHE A 231 -17.65 -4.96 -61.08
C PHE A 231 -17.96 -3.64 -61.80
N GLN A 232 -18.75 -2.76 -61.17
CA GLN A 232 -19.03 -1.42 -61.68
C GLN A 232 -17.77 -0.53 -61.60
N PHE A 233 -17.54 0.30 -62.60
CA PHE A 233 -16.46 1.27 -62.55
C PHE A 233 -16.82 2.36 -61.55
N MET A 234 -15.97 2.54 -60.55
CA MET A 234 -16.13 3.54 -59.51
C MET A 234 -14.83 4.32 -59.38
N GLY A 235 -14.96 5.62 -59.21
CA GLY A 235 -13.85 6.50 -58.91
C GLY A 235 -14.31 7.67 -58.07
N LEU A 236 -13.39 8.22 -57.30
CA LEU A 236 -13.57 9.44 -56.54
C LEU A 236 -12.72 10.53 -57.19
N LEU A 237 -13.33 11.68 -57.45
CA LEU A 237 -12.66 12.84 -58.04
C LEU A 237 -12.71 14.03 -57.06
N THR A 238 -11.71 14.89 -57.14
CA THR A 238 -11.82 16.26 -56.61
C THR A 238 -12.82 17.07 -57.45
N PRO A 239 -13.36 18.19 -56.93
CA PRO A 239 -14.18 19.12 -57.72
C PRO A 239 -13.48 19.63 -58.99
N GLU A 240 -12.15 19.71 -58.99
CA GLU A 240 -11.34 20.12 -60.13
C GLU A 240 -11.18 19.00 -61.17
N GLY A 241 -11.67 17.80 -60.90
CA GLY A 241 -11.62 16.64 -61.79
C GLY A 241 -10.36 15.79 -61.66
N ILE A 242 -9.54 16.00 -60.64
CA ILE A 242 -8.38 15.14 -60.34
C ILE A 242 -8.86 13.82 -59.72
N VAL A 243 -8.39 12.69 -60.22
CA VAL A 243 -8.74 11.36 -59.69
C VAL A 243 -8.05 11.14 -58.35
N LEU A 244 -8.82 10.94 -57.29
CA LEU A 244 -8.33 10.58 -55.95
C LEU A 244 -8.26 9.06 -55.79
N GLU A 245 -9.30 8.35 -56.22
CA GLU A 245 -9.37 6.90 -56.17
C GLU A 245 -10.05 6.34 -57.41
N ALA A 246 -9.64 5.15 -57.83
CA ALA A 246 -10.30 4.38 -58.87
C ALA A 246 -10.26 2.90 -58.49
N ASN A 247 -11.41 2.23 -58.62
CA ASN A 247 -11.51 0.84 -58.19
C ASN A 247 -10.79 -0.11 -59.15
N ARG A 248 -10.41 -1.28 -58.63
CA ARG A 248 -9.67 -2.28 -59.41
C ARG A 248 -10.35 -2.70 -60.71
N ALA A 249 -11.68 -2.75 -60.77
CA ALA A 249 -12.41 -3.08 -61.99
C ALA A 249 -12.15 -2.06 -63.12
N SER A 250 -12.23 -0.76 -62.80
CA SER A 250 -11.96 0.31 -63.77
C SER A 250 -10.53 0.29 -64.29
N LEU A 251 -9.54 0.07 -63.41
CA LEU A 251 -8.12 0.01 -63.78
C LEU A 251 -7.79 -1.22 -64.63
N ARG A 252 -8.37 -2.38 -64.31
CA ARG A 252 -8.19 -3.62 -65.08
C ARG A 252 -8.74 -3.52 -66.50
N ALA A 253 -9.86 -2.82 -66.69
CA ALA A 253 -10.48 -2.66 -68.00
C ALA A 253 -9.54 -2.01 -69.03
N ILE A 254 -8.61 -1.17 -68.57
CA ILE A 254 -7.62 -0.47 -69.40
C ILE A 254 -6.18 -0.93 -69.14
N ALA A 255 -5.99 -1.98 -68.35
CA ALA A 255 -4.68 -2.50 -67.94
C ALA A 255 -3.70 -1.40 -67.43
N ALA A 256 -4.23 -0.39 -66.72
CA ALA A 256 -3.43 0.71 -66.21
C ALA A 256 -2.96 0.47 -64.76
N ALA A 257 -1.79 0.99 -64.42
CA ALA A 257 -1.35 1.05 -63.03
C ALA A 257 -2.07 2.21 -62.31
N PRO A 258 -2.32 2.11 -60.98
CA PRO A 258 -2.95 3.19 -60.22
C PRO A 258 -2.18 4.51 -60.33
N GLU A 259 -0.85 4.47 -60.39
CA GLU A 259 0.02 5.66 -60.52
C GLU A 259 -0.15 6.43 -61.84
N ASP A 260 -0.62 5.78 -62.90
CA ASP A 260 -0.89 6.43 -64.19
C ASP A 260 -2.21 7.22 -64.18
N VAL A 261 -3.02 7.04 -63.12
CA VAL A 261 -4.40 7.51 -63.05
C VAL A 261 -4.62 8.41 -61.85
N ILE A 262 -4.21 7.97 -60.65
CA ILE A 262 -4.41 8.70 -59.40
C ILE A 262 -3.54 9.95 -59.41
N GLY A 263 -4.12 11.08 -59.04
CA GLY A 263 -3.50 12.40 -59.09
C GLY A 263 -3.52 13.06 -60.47
N GLN A 264 -4.01 12.38 -61.51
CA GLN A 264 -4.18 12.95 -62.85
C GLN A 264 -5.59 13.50 -63.03
N PHE A 265 -5.76 14.46 -63.96
CA PHE A 265 -7.08 14.90 -64.38
C PHE A 265 -7.83 13.76 -65.07
N PHE A 266 -9.10 13.54 -64.71
CA PHE A 266 -9.89 12.40 -65.19
C PHE A 266 -9.89 12.27 -66.71
N TRP A 267 -10.04 13.38 -67.45
CA TRP A 267 -10.02 13.39 -68.91
C TRP A 267 -8.63 13.15 -69.53
N GLN A 268 -7.55 13.19 -68.76
CA GLN A 268 -6.18 12.91 -69.24
C GLN A 268 -5.73 11.48 -68.94
N THR A 269 -6.54 10.72 -68.20
CA THR A 269 -6.26 9.33 -67.85
C THR A 269 -6.31 8.40 -69.08
N PRO A 270 -5.73 7.19 -69.02
CA PRO A 270 -5.70 6.28 -70.15
C PRO A 270 -7.09 5.83 -70.65
N TRP A 271 -8.18 5.99 -69.87
CA TRP A 271 -9.55 5.71 -70.32
C TRP A 271 -9.98 6.54 -71.54
N TRP A 272 -9.40 7.73 -71.73
CA TRP A 272 -9.85 8.71 -72.73
C TRP A 272 -8.74 9.14 -73.70
N ARG A 273 -7.58 8.48 -73.64
CA ARG A 273 -6.37 8.90 -74.37
C ARG A 273 -6.60 9.00 -75.89
N ASP A 274 -7.42 8.12 -76.44
CA ASP A 274 -7.62 8.00 -77.89
C ASP A 274 -8.80 8.85 -78.42
N SER A 275 -9.47 9.64 -77.57
CA SER A 275 -10.63 10.47 -77.97
C SER A 275 -10.52 11.91 -77.46
N PRO A 276 -9.90 12.83 -78.24
CA PRO A 276 -9.78 14.24 -77.88
C PRO A 276 -11.13 14.93 -77.61
N ASP A 277 -12.16 14.55 -78.38
CA ASP A 277 -13.52 15.09 -78.21
C ASP A 277 -14.10 14.71 -76.84
N ALA A 278 -13.91 13.45 -76.41
CA ALA A 278 -14.34 13.00 -75.09
C ALA A 278 -13.61 13.74 -73.96
N GLN A 279 -12.32 14.05 -74.14
CA GLN A 279 -11.56 14.79 -73.13
C GLN A 279 -12.12 16.20 -72.92
N ILE A 280 -12.49 16.88 -74.01
CA ILE A 280 -13.08 18.23 -73.96
C ILE A 280 -14.46 18.18 -73.29
N GLN A 281 -15.30 17.22 -73.69
CA GLN A 281 -16.64 17.06 -73.13
C GLN A 281 -16.60 16.74 -71.63
N LEU A 282 -15.74 15.81 -71.20
CA LEU A 282 -15.58 15.44 -69.79
C LEU A 282 -15.08 16.62 -68.95
N LYS A 283 -14.11 17.38 -69.46
CA LYS A 283 -13.60 18.57 -68.77
C LYS A 283 -14.70 19.60 -68.56
N GLN A 284 -15.50 19.88 -69.59
CA GLN A 284 -16.63 20.81 -69.48
C GLN A 284 -17.71 20.29 -68.52
N ALA A 285 -18.05 19.00 -68.60
CA ALA A 285 -19.05 18.38 -67.75
C ALA A 285 -18.64 18.41 -66.27
N ILE A 286 -17.38 18.10 -65.95
CA ILE A 286 -16.88 18.16 -64.56
C ILE A 286 -16.88 19.60 -64.05
N GLN A 287 -16.48 20.57 -64.88
CA GLN A 287 -16.53 21.99 -64.50
C GLN A 287 -17.96 22.47 -64.23
N GLN A 288 -18.94 22.05 -65.03
CA GLN A 288 -20.36 22.36 -64.81
C GLN A 288 -20.88 21.70 -63.52
N ALA A 289 -20.57 20.41 -63.31
CA ALA A 289 -20.93 19.67 -62.11
C ALA A 289 -20.35 20.31 -60.84
N ALA A 290 -19.12 20.81 -60.89
CA ALA A 290 -18.49 21.52 -59.77
C ALA A 290 -19.22 22.82 -59.39
N THR A 291 -19.95 23.44 -60.32
CA THR A 291 -20.81 24.61 -60.05
C THR A 291 -22.24 24.26 -59.59
N GLY A 292 -22.53 22.96 -59.38
CA GLY A 292 -23.83 22.47 -58.94
C GLY A 292 -24.87 22.29 -60.05
N GLN A 293 -24.46 22.41 -61.32
CA GLN A 293 -25.33 22.13 -62.46
C GLN A 293 -25.33 20.62 -62.76
N ILE A 294 -26.51 20.02 -62.88
CA ILE A 294 -26.65 18.60 -63.26
C ILE A 294 -26.36 18.49 -64.76
N CYS A 295 -25.28 17.80 -65.14
CA CYS A 295 -25.03 17.49 -66.55
C CYS A 295 -26.08 16.49 -67.06
N PRO A 296 -26.77 16.79 -68.18
CA PRO A 296 -27.50 15.77 -68.90
C PRO A 296 -26.46 14.87 -69.60
N LEU A 297 -26.35 13.62 -69.15
CA LEU A 297 -25.60 12.56 -69.84
C LEU A 297 -26.26 12.22 -71.18
#